data_AF-A0A7Z2GR34-F1
#
_entry.id   AF-A0A7Z2GR34-F1
#
_cell.length_a   1.000
_cell.length_b   1.000
_cell.length_c   1.000
_cell.angle_alpha   90.00
_cell.angle_beta   90.00
_cell.angle_gamma   90.00
#
_symmetry.space_group_name_H-M   'P 1'
#
loop_
_entity.id
_entity.type
_entity.pdbx_description
1 polymer ?
#
loop_
_entity_poly.entity_id
_entity_poly.type
_entity_poly.pdbx_seq_one_letter_code
_entity_poly.pdbx_strand_id
1 'polypeptide(L)'
;MHLSWWRQLDEVRQRVIANMCFNMGIDKLLGFAHMLAALKLHNFAVAAAEMKNSKWFGQVGDRAVRLCSAMSTGVMPVAAGVA
;
A
#
# COMPACT_ATOMS: atom_id res chain seq x y z
N MET A 1 -6.43 -2.15 -18.49
CA MET A 1 -5.86 -1.29 -17.43
C MET A 1 -6.22 -1.93 -16.09
N HIS A 2 -5.26 -2.52 -15.37
CA HIS A 2 -5.53 -3.48 -14.28
C HIS A 2 -6.22 -2.89 -13.04
N LEU A 3 -6.02 -1.59 -12.75
CA LEU A 3 -6.52 -0.91 -11.54
C LEU A 3 -7.21 0.42 -11.91
N SER A 4 -8.31 0.38 -12.66
CA SER A 4 -9.01 1.59 -13.12
C SER A 4 -9.52 2.49 -11.99
N TRP A 5 -9.86 1.90 -10.84
CA TRP A 5 -10.34 2.59 -9.64
C TRP A 5 -9.24 3.26 -8.82
N TRP A 6 -7.96 2.95 -9.07
CA TRP A 6 -6.84 3.47 -8.27
C TRP A 6 -6.80 5.00 -8.21
N ARG A 7 -7.14 5.68 -9.31
CA ARG A 7 -7.17 7.15 -9.39
C ARG A 7 -8.26 7.81 -8.54
N GLN A 8 -9.21 7.03 -8.02
CA GLN A 8 -10.30 7.51 -7.16
C GLN A 8 -9.91 7.49 -5.67
N LEU A 9 -8.78 6.87 -5.33
CA LEU A 9 -8.23 6.92 -3.98
C LEU A 9 -7.67 8.32 -3.68
N ASP A 10 -7.52 8.67 -2.42
CA ASP A 10 -6.75 9.84 -2.02
C ASP A 10 -5.26 9.69 -2.39
N GLU A 11 -4.58 10.82 -2.43
CA GLU A 11 -3.18 10.90 -2.89
C GLU A 11 -2.23 10.01 -2.06
N VAL A 12 -2.44 9.88 -0.75
CA VAL A 12 -1.57 9.07 0.10
C VAL A 12 -1.68 7.61 -0.28
N ARG A 13 -2.89 7.09 -0.45
CA ARG A 13 -3.10 5.69 -0.85
C ARG A 13 -2.67 5.43 -2.28
N GLN A 14 -2.79 6.42 -3.16
CA GLN A 14 -2.20 6.34 -4.49
C GLN A 14 -0.68 6.15 -4.43
N ARG A 15 0.00 6.98 -3.62
CA ARG A 15 1.46 6.91 -3.39
C ARG A 15 1.88 5.58 -2.77
N VAL A 16 1.09 5.01 -1.85
CA VAL A 16 1.38 3.68 -1.27
C VAL A 16 1.41 2.60 -2.35
N ILE A 17 0.38 2.53 -3.19
CA ILE A 17 0.34 1.52 -4.27
C ILE A 17 1.46 1.76 -5.28
N ALA A 18 1.73 3.01 -5.65
CA ALA A 18 2.82 3.34 -6.55
C ALA A 18 4.19 2.90 -5.98
N ASN A 19 4.41 3.09 -4.67
CA ASN A 19 5.63 2.65 -4.01
C ASN A 19 5.78 1.12 -4.02
N MET A 20 4.69 0.40 -3.70
CA MET A 20 4.66 -1.05 -3.80
C MET A 20 4.96 -1.53 -5.23
N CYS A 21 4.30 -0.93 -6.23
CA CYS A 21 4.51 -1.26 -7.63
C CYS A 21 5.96 -1.02 -8.06
N PHE A 22 6.57 0.10 -7.64
CA PHE A 22 7.97 0.39 -7.94
C PHE A 22 8.92 -0.62 -7.29
N ASN A 23 8.63 -1.05 -6.07
CA ASN A 23 9.50 -1.96 -5.35
C ASN A 23 9.50 -3.40 -5.91
N MET A 24 8.35 -3.93 -6.32
CA MET A 24 8.23 -5.35 -6.69
C MET A 24 7.66 -5.61 -8.09
N GLY A 25 7.30 -4.57 -8.83
CA GLY A 25 6.68 -4.68 -10.15
C GLY A 25 5.16 -4.91 -10.09
N ILE A 26 4.49 -4.65 -11.21
CA ILE A 26 3.03 -4.72 -11.32
C ILE A 26 2.52 -6.16 -11.16
N ASP A 27 3.20 -7.16 -11.72
CA ASP A 27 2.74 -8.55 -11.68
C ASP A 27 2.65 -9.08 -10.25
N LYS A 28 3.65 -8.77 -9.41
CA LYS A 28 3.62 -9.14 -7.99
C LYS A 28 2.57 -8.35 -7.22
N LEU A 29 2.41 -7.05 -7.52
CA LEU A 29 1.37 -6.22 -6.90
C LEU A 29 -0.04 -6.76 -7.18
N LEU A 30 -0.31 -7.21 -8.41
CA LEU A 30 -1.62 -7.79 -8.76
C LEU A 30 -1.94 -9.09 -8.01
N GLY A 31 -0.93 -9.77 -7.45
CA GLY A 31 -1.10 -10.91 -6.56
C GLY A 31 -1.69 -10.58 -5.19
N PHE A 32 -1.74 -9.30 -4.79
CA PHE A 32 -2.32 -8.86 -3.52
C PHE A 32 -3.86 -8.75 -3.60
N ALA A 33 -4.52 -9.82 -4.05
CA ALA A 33 -5.93 -9.81 -4.41
C ALA A 33 -6.85 -9.30 -3.29
N HIS A 34 -6.63 -9.72 -2.05
CA HIS A 34 -7.46 -9.30 -0.91
C HIS A 34 -7.25 -7.83 -0.54
N MET A 35 -5.99 -7.35 -0.55
CA MET A 35 -5.66 -5.95 -0.32
C MET A 35 -6.29 -5.05 -1.39
N LEU A 36 -6.19 -5.44 -2.67
CA LEU A 36 -6.76 -4.72 -3.80
C LEU A 36 -8.30 -4.71 -3.76
N ALA A 37 -8.93 -5.83 -3.37
CA ALA A 37 -10.37 -5.90 -3.18
C ALA A 37 -10.84 -4.98 -2.05
N ALA A 38 -10.15 -4.97 -0.90
CA ALA A 38 -10.44 -4.08 0.21
C ALA A 38 -10.29 -2.60 -0.18
N LEU A 39 -9.24 -2.25 -0.92
CA LEU A 39 -9.02 -0.91 -1.43
C LEU A 39 -10.13 -0.42 -2.37
N LYS A 40 -10.59 -1.28 -3.28
CA LYS A 40 -11.69 -0.94 -4.20
C LYS A 40 -12.99 -0.63 -3.44
N LEU A 41 -13.17 -1.20 -2.25
CA LEU A 41 -14.29 -0.94 -1.35
C LEU A 41 -13.99 0.17 -0.32
N HIS A 42 -12.88 0.88 -0.46
CA HIS A 42 -12.39 1.89 0.49
C HIS A 42 -12.22 1.37 1.93
N ASN A 43 -12.05 0.05 2.10
CA ASN A 43 -11.78 -0.56 3.41
C ASN A 43 -10.26 -0.56 3.70
N PHE A 44 -9.78 0.61 4.09
CA PHE A 44 -8.34 0.88 4.22
C PHE A 44 -7.67 0.17 5.40
N ALA A 45 -8.40 -0.05 6.49
CA ALA A 45 -7.90 -0.81 7.62
C ALA A 45 -7.62 -2.27 7.23
N VAL A 46 -8.54 -2.90 6.49
CA VAL A 46 -8.34 -4.26 5.96
C VAL A 46 -7.22 -4.28 4.92
N ALA A 47 -7.16 -3.31 4.02
CA ALA A 47 -6.06 -3.22 3.05
C ALA A 47 -4.68 -3.17 3.73
N ALA A 48 -4.54 -2.36 4.79
CA ALA A 48 -3.31 -2.30 5.57
C ALA A 48 -2.99 -3.61 6.32
N ALA A 49 -4.00 -4.32 6.82
CA ALA A 49 -3.83 -5.63 7.45
C ALA A 49 -3.33 -6.67 6.43
N GLU A 50 -3.91 -6.71 5.24
CA GLU A 50 -3.47 -7.58 4.14
C GLU A 50 -2.05 -7.24 3.66
N MET A 51 -1.67 -5.95 3.63
CA MET A 51 -0.28 -5.56 3.37
C MET A 51 0.68 -6.16 4.41
N LYS A 52 0.34 -6.10 5.70
CA LYS A 52 1.14 -6.67 6.79
C LYS A 52 1.21 -8.20 6.71
N ASN A 53 0.12 -8.84 6.32
CA ASN A 53 0.01 -10.29 6.15
C ASN A 53 0.61 -10.77 4.81
N SER A 54 1.82 -10.31 4.47
CA SER A 54 2.46 -10.65 3.20
C SER A 54 3.97 -10.87 3.36
N LYS A 55 4.56 -11.69 2.49
CA LYS A 55 6.02 -11.87 2.45
C LYS A 55 6.74 -10.55 2.14
N TRP A 56 6.10 -9.69 1.35
CA TRP A 56 6.62 -8.36 1.02
C TRP A 56 6.88 -7.53 2.28
N PHE A 57 5.98 -7.60 3.28
CA PHE A 57 6.15 -6.87 4.53
C PHE A 57 7.45 -7.24 5.24
N GLY A 58 7.73 -8.55 5.36
CA GLY A 58 8.98 -9.04 5.95
C GLY A 58 10.22 -8.73 5.12
N GLN A 59 10.11 -8.73 3.79
CA GLN A 59 11.23 -8.44 2.89
C GLN A 59 11.61 -6.95 2.85
N VAL A 60 10.63 -6.06 3.02
CA VAL A 60 10.84 -4.61 2.91
C VAL A 60 11.10 -3.95 4.26
N GLY A 61 10.68 -4.56 5.37
CA GLY A 61 10.95 -4.06 6.72
C GLY A 61 10.29 -2.71 7.02
N ASP A 62 11.04 -1.77 7.59
CA ASP A 62 10.50 -0.51 8.13
C ASP A 62 9.70 0.32 7.12
N ARG A 63 10.06 0.28 5.84
CA ARG A 63 9.28 0.97 4.80
C ARG A 63 7.88 0.38 4.69
N ALA A 64 7.73 -0.94 4.78
CA ALA A 64 6.42 -1.58 4.74
C ALA A 64 5.56 -1.16 5.95
N VAL A 65 6.17 -1.03 7.14
CA VAL A 65 5.48 -0.51 8.34
C VAL A 65 4.90 0.88 8.09
N ARG A 66 5.72 1.80 7.56
CA ARG A 66 5.30 3.17 7.23
C ARG A 66 4.16 3.19 6.20
N LEU A 67 4.28 2.39 5.15
CA LEU A 67 3.27 2.31 4.09
C LEU A 67 1.97 1.68 4.57
N CYS A 68 2.00 0.69 5.46
CA CYS A 68 0.80 0.11 6.06
C CYS A 68 0.08 1.14 6.95
N SER A 69 0.85 1.94 7.71
CA SER A 69 0.29 3.04 8.50
C SER A 69 -0.39 4.07 7.58
N ALA A 70 0.31 4.53 6.54
CA ALA A 70 -0.21 5.48 5.56
C ALA A 70 -1.44 4.96 4.82
N MET A 71 -1.48 3.67 4.49
CA MET A 71 -2.65 3.02 3.88
C MET A 71 -3.87 3.14 4.81
N SER A 72 -3.71 2.83 6.10
CA SER A 72 -4.80 2.87 7.06
C SER A 72 -5.27 4.31 7.32
N THR A 73 -4.33 5.23 7.61
CA THR A 73 -4.64 6.58 8.10
C THR A 73 -4.89 7.61 7.01
N GLY A 74 -4.40 7.39 5.79
CA GLY A 74 -4.39 8.41 4.74
C GLY A 74 -3.39 9.55 5.02
N VAL A 75 -2.42 9.32 5.93
CA VAL A 75 -1.36 10.29 6.26
C VAL A 75 0.00 9.64 6.02
N MET A 76 0.84 10.25 5.19
CA MET A 76 2.22 9.80 5.03
C MET A 76 3.00 10.11 6.31
N PRO A 77 3.52 9.10 7.03
CA PRO A 77 4.33 9.35 8.21
C PRO A 77 5.59 10.12 7.78
N VAL A 78 5.84 11.23 8.47
CA VAL A 78 7.09 11.98 8.29
C VAL A 78 8.22 11.03 8.65
N ALA A 79 9.18 10.86 7.74
CA ALA A 79 10.38 10.12 8.07
C ALA A 79 11.07 10.85 9.23
N ALA A 80 11.17 10.21 10.39
CA ALA A 80 12.05 10.69 11.45
C ALA A 80 13.48 10.60 10.91
N GLY A 81 14.05 11.75 10.55
CA GLY A 81 15.47 11.88 10.21
C GLY A 81 15.80 11.83 8.72
N VAL A 82 15.75 12.99 8.08
CA VAL A 82 16.83 13.41 7.17
C VAL A 82 17.11 14.86 7.53
N ALA A 83 18.17 15.04 8.31
CA ALA A 83 18.97 16.26 8.30
C ALA A 83 19.88 16.22 7.08
#